data_AF-A0A6J7MWR9-F1
#
_entry.id   AF-A0A6J7MWR9-F1
#
_cell.length_a   1.000
_cell.length_b   1.000
_cell.length_c   1.000
_cell.angle_alpha   90.00
_cell.angle_beta   90.00
_cell.angle_gamma   90.00
#
_symmetry.space_group_name_H-M   'P 1'
#
loop_
_entity.id
_entity.type
_entity.pdbx_description
1 polymer ?
#
loop_
_entity_poly.entity_id
_entity_poly.type
_entity_poly.pdbx_seq_one_letter_code
_entity_poly.pdbx_strand_id
1 'polypeptide(L)'
;MCAHVFGELVGSAGSWSIGFGLADEKHQGQYQGVYSLSWGVGGTIGPAFVTAMAITIGQLGWVYMAILFATTGLVMYRLVMKRWLVEQPVTK
;
A
#
# COMPACT_ATOMS: atom_id res chain seq x y z
N MET A 1 15.83 5.00 12.96
CA MET A 1 15.51 3.58 12.79
C MET A 1 14.16 3.18 13.35
N CYS A 2 13.81 3.50 14.60
CA CYS A 2 12.50 3.09 15.16
C CYS A 2 11.29 3.59 14.34
N ALA A 3 11.30 4.83 13.86
CA ALA A 3 10.22 5.36 13.01
C ALA A 3 10.10 4.65 11.66
N HIS A 4 11.24 4.26 11.07
CA HIS A 4 11.28 3.53 9.80
C HIS A 4 10.72 2.11 9.98
N VAL A 5 11.22 1.39 10.99
CA VAL A 5 10.76 0.03 11.32
C VAL A 5 9.28 0.01 11.68
N PHE A 6 8.81 1.00 12.46
CA PHE A 6 7.38 1.13 12.76
C PHE A 6 6.54 1.31 11.49
N GLY A 7 6.99 2.16 10.57
CA GLY A 7 6.34 2.35 9.27
C GLY A 7 6.31 1.08 8.42
N GLU A 8 7.43 0.36 8.35
CA GLU A 8 7.50 -0.94 7.64
C GLU A 8 6.57 -1.98 8.25
N LEU A 9 6.48 -2.05 9.58
CA LEU A 9 5.62 -3.01 10.27
C LEU A 9 4.14 -2.74 9.98
N VAL A 10 3.73 -1.47 10.07
CA VAL A 10 2.36 -1.03 9.76
C VAL A 10 2.04 -1.26 8.28
N GLY A 11 2.97 -0.94 7.38
CA GLY A 11 2.82 -1.21 5.95
C GLY A 11 2.68 -2.70 5.63
N SER A 12 3.50 -3.54 6.27
CA SER A 12 3.46 -5.00 6.10
C SER A 12 2.15 -5.61 6.57
N ALA A 13 1.64 -5.17 7.74
CA ALA A 13 0.34 -5.62 8.26
C ALA A 13 -0.83 -5.18 7.37
N GLY A 14 -0.80 -3.92 6.88
CA GLY A 14 -1.81 -3.42 5.95
C GLY A 14 -1.79 -4.17 4.62
N SER A 15 -0.59 -4.50 4.14
CA SER A 15 -0.41 -5.21 2.87
C SER A 15 -1.04 -6.60 2.89
N TRP A 16 -0.85 -7.36 3.97
CA TRP A 16 -1.53 -8.66 4.18
C TRP A 16 -3.05 -8.51 4.27
N SER A 17 -3.52 -7.47 4.96
CA SER A 17 -4.95 -7.18 5.09
C SER A 17 -5.62 -6.89 3.74
N ILE A 18 -4.90 -6.27 2.79
CA ILE A 18 -5.41 -6.00 1.44
C ILE A 18 -5.30 -7.24 0.55
N GLY A 19 -4.18 -7.96 0.59
CA GLY A 19 -3.96 -9.14 -0.24
C GLY A 19 -4.94 -10.28 0.04
N PHE A 20 -5.32 -10.47 1.32
CA PHE A 20 -6.20 -11.56 1.73
C PHE A 20 -7.54 -11.08 2.30
N GLY A 21 -7.55 -10.02 3.12
CA GLY A 21 -8.76 -9.56 3.82
C GLY A 21 -9.78 -8.85 2.92
N LEU A 22 -9.38 -8.42 1.72
CA LEU A 22 -10.28 -7.86 0.70
C LEU A 22 -10.64 -8.87 -0.40
N ALA A 23 -9.99 -10.03 -0.42
CA ALA A 23 -10.20 -11.04 -1.46
C ALA A 23 -11.42 -11.91 -1.14
N ASP A 24 -12.28 -12.11 -2.12
CA ASP A 24 -13.39 -13.09 -2.03
C ASP A 24 -12.81 -14.51 -1.90
N GLU A 25 -13.27 -15.28 -0.91
CA GLU A 25 -12.81 -16.65 -0.60
C GLU A 25 -12.82 -17.56 -1.84
N LYS A 26 -13.74 -17.31 -2.78
CA LYS A 26 -13.92 -18.12 -4.00
C LYS A 26 -12.89 -17.80 -5.09
N HIS A 27 -12.22 -16.65 -5.01
CA HIS A 27 -11.34 -16.11 -6.06
C HIS A 27 -9.97 -15.66 -5.55
N GLN A 28 -9.53 -16.15 -4.38
CA GLN A 28 -8.28 -15.78 -3.72
C GLN A 28 -7.04 -15.81 -4.65
N GLY A 29 -6.92 -16.81 -5.53
CA GLY A 29 -5.81 -16.93 -6.48
C GLY A 29 -5.74 -15.78 -7.50
N GLN A 30 -6.89 -15.27 -7.95
CA GLN A 30 -6.95 -14.13 -8.88
C GLN A 30 -6.55 -12.83 -8.18
N TYR A 31 -7.01 -12.61 -6.95
CA TYR A 31 -6.61 -11.45 -6.14
C TYR A 31 -5.11 -11.46 -5.83
N GLN A 32 -4.54 -12.62 -5.48
CA GLN A 32 -3.10 -12.77 -5.28
C GLN A 32 -2.30 -12.56 -6.56
N GLY A 33 -2.85 -12.97 -7.72
CA GLY A 33 -2.28 -12.65 -9.03
C GLY A 33 -2.21 -11.15 -9.30
N VAL A 34 -3.30 -10.41 -9.04
CA VAL A 34 -3.33 -8.94 -9.19
C VAL A 34 -2.39 -8.25 -8.20
N TYR A 35 -2.38 -8.70 -6.94
CA TYR A 35 -1.48 -8.19 -5.92
C TYR A 35 0.00 -8.40 -6.32
N SER A 36 0.35 -9.59 -6.82
CA SER A 36 1.71 -9.89 -7.30
C SER A 36 2.09 -9.09 -8.54
N LEU A 37 1.14 -8.89 -9.47
CA LEU A 37 1.34 -8.05 -10.64
C LEU A 37 1.66 -6.60 -10.25
N SER A 38 1.00 -6.07 -9.22
CA SER A 38 1.26 -4.71 -8.73
C SER A 38 2.71 -4.51 -8.29
N TRP A 39 3.31 -5.52 -7.67
CA TRP A 39 4.73 -5.53 -7.30
C TRP A 39 5.65 -5.52 -8.54
N GLY A 40 5.35 -6.34 -9.55
CA GLY A 40 6.14 -6.37 -10.80
C GLY A 40 6.08 -5.06 -11.58
N VAL A 41 4.88 -4.47 -11.67
CA VAL A 41 4.68 -3.15 -12.30
C VAL A 41 5.40 -2.06 -11.51
N GLY A 42 5.26 -2.05 -10.18
CA GLY A 42 5.94 -1.12 -9.30
C GLY A 42 7.46 -1.22 -9.39
N GLY A 43 8.01 -2.43 -9.44
CA GLY A 43 9.45 -2.66 -9.62
C GLY A 43 9.98 -2.20 -10.97
N THR A 44 9.17 -2.26 -12.02
CA THR A 44 9.55 -1.86 -13.38
C THR A 44 9.49 -0.34 -13.56
N ILE A 45 8.41 0.29 -13.10
CA ILE A 45 8.16 1.73 -13.31
C ILE A 45 8.82 2.57 -12.21
N GLY A 46 8.94 2.04 -10.98
CA GLY A 46 9.44 2.73 -9.81
C GLY A 46 10.79 3.43 -10.00
N PRO A 47 11.84 2.75 -10.52
CA PRO A 47 13.15 3.37 -10.72
C PRO A 47 13.10 4.56 -11.68
N ALA A 48 12.37 4.44 -12.80
CA ALA A 48 12.21 5.52 -13.76
C ALA A 48 11.43 6.70 -13.16
N PHE A 49 10.36 6.41 -12.40
CA PHE A 49 9.56 7.43 -11.71
C PHE A 49 10.39 8.20 -10.67
N VAL A 50 11.12 7.49 -9.80
CA VAL A 50 11.98 8.12 -8.79
C VAL A 50 13.08 8.94 -9.44
N THR A 51 13.68 8.43 -10.52
CA THR A 51 14.71 9.16 -11.29
C THR A 51 14.14 10.45 -11.87
N ALA A 52 12.99 10.38 -12.55
CA ALA A 52 12.34 11.55 -13.11
C ALA A 52 12.02 12.58 -12.01
N MET A 53 11.37 12.18 -10.92
CA MET A 53 10.97 13.10 -9.86
C MET A 53 12.17 13.66 -9.09
N ALA A 54 13.07 12.81 -8.61
CA ALA A 54 14.17 13.23 -7.73
C ALA A 54 15.28 13.96 -8.49
N ILE A 55 15.56 13.60 -9.74
CA ILE A 55 16.68 14.18 -10.50
C ILE A 55 16.24 15.34 -11.38
N THR A 56 15.13 15.22 -12.13
CA THR A 56 14.73 16.29 -13.08
C THR A 56 14.06 17.47 -12.39
N ILE A 57 13.23 17.22 -11.37
CA ILE A 57 12.51 18.24 -10.61
C ILE A 57 13.28 18.66 -9.35
N GLY A 58 14.20 17.80 -8.87
CA GLY A 58 15.03 18.07 -7.70
C GLY A 58 14.23 18.09 -6.39
N GLN A 59 14.43 19.14 -5.58
CA GLN A 59 13.86 19.22 -4.23
C GLN A 59 12.32 19.24 -4.20
N LEU A 60 11.68 19.85 -5.19
CA LEU A 60 10.21 19.85 -5.29
C LEU A 60 9.66 18.44 -5.58
N GLY A 61 10.40 17.62 -6.34
CA GLY A 61 10.01 16.24 -6.64
C GLY A 61 9.90 15.38 -5.37
N TRP A 62 10.79 15.61 -4.40
CA TRP A 62 10.72 14.95 -3.09
C TRP A 62 9.46 15.31 -2.30
N VAL A 63 9.06 16.59 -2.31
CA VAL A 63 7.83 17.04 -1.64
C VAL A 63 6.60 16.40 -2.29
N TYR A 64 6.55 16.36 -3.63
CA TYR A 64 5.47 15.68 -4.34
C TYR A 64 5.40 14.19 -4.00
N MET A 65 6.53 13.49 -3.99
CA MET A 65 6.57 12.07 -3.61
C MET A 65 6.14 11.86 -2.15
N ALA A 66 6.55 12.74 -1.23
CA ALA A 66 6.13 12.66 0.16
C ALA A 66 4.60 12.79 0.31
N ILE A 67 3.99 13.75 -0.41
CA ILE A 67 2.53 13.93 -0.42
C ILE A 67 1.85 12.72 -1.07
N LEU A 68 2.37 12.22 -2.19
CA LEU A 68 1.82 11.06 -2.90
C LEU A 68 1.85 9.79 -2.02
N PHE A 69 2.96 9.52 -1.35
CA PHE A 69 3.05 8.37 -0.45
C PHE A 69 2.19 8.55 0.81
N ALA A 70 2.13 9.76 1.38
CA ALA A 70 1.27 10.04 2.54
C ALA A 70 -0.22 9.88 2.21
N THR A 71 -0.66 10.38 1.06
CA THR A 71 -2.05 10.23 0.59
C THR A 71 -2.39 8.77 0.31
N THR A 72 -1.48 8.02 -0.31
CA THR A 72 -1.65 6.57 -0.55
C THR A 72 -1.78 5.80 0.77
N GLY A 73 -0.91 6.09 1.75
CA GLY A 73 -0.99 5.49 3.08
C GLY A 73 -2.29 5.81 3.81
N LEU A 74 -2.80 7.04 3.68
CA LEU A 74 -4.08 7.44 4.28
C LEU A 74 -5.27 6.70 3.65
N VAL A 75 -5.27 6.55 2.32
CA VAL A 75 -6.29 5.78 1.59
C VAL A 75 -6.26 4.32 2.02
N MET A 76 -5.06 3.73 2.10
CA MET A 76 -4.85 2.36 2.56
C MET A 76 -5.40 2.15 3.97
N TYR A 77 -5.06 3.04 4.91
CA TYR A 77 -5.59 3.02 6.27
C TYR A 77 -7.12 3.09 6.31
N ARG A 78 -7.72 4.00 5.54
CA ARG A 78 -9.18 4.16 5.45
C ARG A 78 -9.87 2.91 4.89
N LEU A 79 -9.30 2.27 3.88
CA LEU A 79 -9.86 1.07 3.27
C LEU A 79 -9.82 -0.12 4.23
N VAL A 80 -8.66 -0.34 4.85
CA VAL A 80 -8.46 -1.44 5.80
C VAL A 80 -9.36 -1.24 7.03
N MET A 81 -9.32 -0.08 7.68
CA MET A 81 -10.12 0.18 8.89
C MET A 81 -11.63 0.13 8.64
N LYS A 82 -12.12 0.59 7.48
CA LYS A 82 -13.55 0.45 7.14
C LYS A 82 -13.98 -1.02 7.11
N ARG A 83 -13.14 -1.93 6.61
CA ARG A 83 -13.48 -3.35 6.52
C ARG A 83 -13.49 -4.03 7.89
N TRP A 84 -12.47 -3.78 8.72
CA TRP A 84 -12.39 -4.34 10.07
C TRP A 84 -13.57 -3.93 10.97
N LEU A 85 -14.12 -2.72 10.78
CA LEU A 85 -15.31 -2.27 11.50
C LEU A 85 -16.61 -2.93 11.01
N VAL A 86 -16.64 -3.43 9.78
CA VAL A 86 -17.80 -4.10 9.19
C VAL A 86 -17.80 -5.61 9.48
N GLU A 87 -16.62 -6.22 9.65
CA GLU A 87 -16.47 -7.66 9.91
C GLU A 87 -16.53 -8.07 11.39
N GLN A 88 -16.67 -7.14 12.34
CA GLN A 88 -16.88 -7.50 13.75
C GLN A 88 -18.16 -8.35 13.85
N PRO A 89 -18.07 -9.67 14.14
CA PRO A 89 -19.26 -10.42 14.50
C PRO A 89 -19.69 -9.87 15.85
N VAL A 90 -20.95 -9.41 15.95
CA VAL A 90 -21.59 -9.15 17.24
C VAL A 90 -21.37 -10.40 18.07
N THR A 91 -20.53 -10.26 19.10
CA THR A 91 -20.26 -11.29 20.09
C THR A 91 -21.60 -11.66 20.69
N LYS A 92 -22.06 -12.88 20.44
CA LYS A 92 -23.08 -13.53 21.27
C LYS A 92 -22.36 -14.39 22.29
#